data_AF-E3HAY1-F1
#
_entry.id   AF-E3HAY1-F1
#
_cell.length_a   1.000
_cell.length_b   1.000
_cell.length_c   1.000
_cell.angle_alpha   90.00
_cell.angle_beta   90.00
_cell.angle_gamma   90.00
#
_symmetry.space_group_name_H-M   'P 1'
#
loop_
_entity.id
_entity.type
_entity.pdbx_description
1 polymer ?
#
loop_
_entity_poly.entity_id
_entity_poly.type
_entity_poly.pdbx_seq_one_letter_code
_entity_poly.pdbx_strand_id
1 'polypeptide(L)'
;MSNYNWVKIGEMMQKLIEDNTIDFNEEATYCIMRRYNPELPFSFDRYIKTYKEELGVDFVQRKDVLGKIFLNYDVDTRLKLLNYLLYYFHKSKVNRIKLKELENYLDDNR
;
A
#
# COMPACT_ATOMS: atom_id res chain seq x y z
N MET A 1 -5.83 -21.85 -5.88
CA MET A 1 -5.10 -20.93 -4.97
C MET A 1 -4.37 -19.97 -5.87
N SER A 2 -4.61 -18.67 -5.72
CA SER A 2 -3.89 -17.66 -6.50
C SER A 2 -2.40 -17.76 -6.23
N ASN A 3 -1.58 -17.59 -7.28
CA ASN A 3 -0.11 -17.65 -7.20
C ASN A 3 0.49 -16.25 -7.05
N TYR A 4 -0.14 -15.40 -6.25
CA TYR A 4 0.29 -14.03 -6.07
C TYR A 4 1.65 -13.94 -5.39
N ASN A 5 2.63 -13.38 -6.10
CA ASN A 5 3.86 -12.91 -5.49
C ASN A 5 3.64 -11.51 -4.89
N TRP A 6 3.32 -11.49 -3.60
CA TRP A 6 3.01 -10.26 -2.86
C TRP A 6 4.17 -9.26 -2.79
N VAL A 7 5.42 -9.73 -2.85
CA VAL A 7 6.60 -8.86 -2.91
C VAL A 7 6.59 -8.10 -4.23
N LYS A 8 6.44 -8.80 -5.35
CA LYS A 8 6.37 -8.18 -6.68
C LYS A 8 5.19 -7.23 -6.83
N ILE A 9 4.01 -7.60 -6.30
CA ILE A 9 2.84 -6.72 -6.29
C ILE A 9 3.16 -5.43 -5.51
N GLY A 10 3.77 -5.54 -4.33
CA GLY A 10 4.21 -4.39 -3.54
C GLY A 10 5.15 -3.46 -4.30
N GLU A 11 6.14 -4.02 -5.01
CA GLU A 11 7.08 -3.24 -5.84
C GLU A 11 6.37 -2.50 -6.99
N MET A 12 5.44 -3.16 -7.68
CA MET A 12 4.67 -2.55 -8.77
C MET A 12 3.76 -1.43 -8.26
N MET A 13 3.11 -1.65 -7.12
CA MET A 13 2.31 -0.62 -6.42
C MET A 13 3.17 0.58 -6.03
N GLN A 14 4.35 0.34 -5.49
CA GLN A 14 5.26 1.39 -5.08
C GLN A 14 5.72 2.24 -6.28
N LYS A 15 6.06 1.62 -7.42
CA LYS A 15 6.40 2.35 -8.65
C LYS A 15 5.25 3.24 -9.16
N LEU A 16 4.00 2.79 -8.99
CA LEU A 16 2.82 3.61 -9.32
C LEU A 16 2.65 4.80 -8.39
N ILE A 17 3.04 4.67 -7.12
CA ILE A 17 2.96 5.73 -6.13
C ILE A 17 4.12 6.72 -6.28
N GLU A 18 5.34 6.26 -6.53
CA GLU A 18 6.52 7.12 -6.71
C GLU A 18 6.44 7.99 -7.97
N ASP A 19 5.88 7.46 -9.06
CA ASP A 19 5.70 8.17 -10.33
C ASP A 19 4.65 9.27 -10.26
N ASN A 20 3.76 9.22 -9.28
CA ASN A 20 2.61 10.11 -9.22
C ASN A 20 2.62 10.87 -7.92
N THR A 21 2.58 12.20 -8.02
CA THR A 21 2.16 13.09 -6.94
C THR A 21 0.67 12.90 -6.61
N ILE A 22 0.17 11.67 -6.58
CA ILE A 22 -1.02 11.41 -5.79
C ILE A 22 -0.60 11.84 -4.40
N ASP A 23 -1.34 12.78 -3.83
CA ASP A 23 -1.42 12.98 -2.38
C ASP A 23 -2.02 11.71 -1.75
N PHE A 24 -1.36 10.57 -1.95
CA PHE A 24 -1.23 9.54 -0.95
C PHE A 24 -0.36 10.16 0.14
N ASN A 25 -0.91 11.20 0.76
CA ASN A 25 -0.39 11.68 1.99
C ASN A 25 -0.52 10.49 2.96
N GLU A 26 0.45 10.44 3.82
CA GLU A 26 0.54 9.56 4.96
C GLU A 26 -0.80 9.28 5.67
N GLU A 27 -1.66 10.29 5.73
CA GLU A 27 -3.01 10.26 6.30
C GLU A 27 -4.01 9.44 5.47
N ALA A 28 -3.96 9.48 4.13
CA ALA A 28 -4.80 8.67 3.25
C ALA A 28 -4.42 7.19 3.36
N THR A 29 -3.12 6.86 3.27
CA THR A 29 -2.62 5.50 3.50
C THR A 29 -3.10 4.96 4.83
N TYR A 30 -2.98 5.77 5.87
CA TYR A 30 -3.37 5.40 7.20
C TYR A 30 -4.89 5.24 7.39
N CYS A 31 -5.70 6.12 6.82
CA CYS A 31 -7.16 5.97 6.82
C CYS A 31 -7.59 4.63 6.20
N ILE A 32 -6.90 4.22 5.13
CA ILE A 32 -7.15 2.95 4.46
C ILE A 32 -6.71 1.79 5.36
N MET A 33 -5.52 1.87 5.96
CA MET A 33 -5.06 0.84 6.88
C MET A 33 -6.02 0.66 8.04
N ARG A 34 -6.45 1.76 8.66
CA ARG A 34 -7.39 1.76 9.80
C ARG A 34 -8.72 1.10 9.46
N ARG A 35 -9.16 1.23 8.20
CA ARG A 35 -10.38 0.57 7.70
C ARG A 35 -10.28 -0.95 7.74
N TYR A 36 -9.08 -1.50 7.63
CA TYR A 36 -8.84 -2.94 7.59
C TYR A 36 -8.09 -3.48 8.82
N ASN A 37 -7.57 -2.60 9.68
CA ASN A 37 -6.91 -2.92 10.93
C ASN A 37 -7.40 -1.95 12.04
N PRO A 38 -8.50 -2.31 12.74
CA PRO A 38 -9.12 -1.45 13.74
C PRO A 38 -8.26 -1.25 15.00
N GLU A 39 -7.27 -2.12 15.22
CA GLU A 39 -6.31 -2.04 16.33
C GLU A 39 -5.26 -0.95 16.12
N LEU A 40 -5.16 -0.38 14.91
CA LEU A 40 -4.31 0.77 14.69
C LEU A 40 -4.79 1.96 15.54
N PRO A 41 -3.86 2.82 16.00
CA PRO A 41 -4.21 4.07 16.67
C PRO A 41 -5.28 4.87 15.90
N PHE A 42 -5.91 5.87 16.51
CA PHE A 42 -6.78 6.83 15.82
C PHE A 42 -6.02 7.99 15.17
N SER A 43 -4.82 8.27 15.65
CA SER A 43 -3.93 9.30 15.08
C SER A 43 -2.82 8.65 14.27
N PHE A 44 -2.67 9.14 13.04
CA PHE A 44 -1.58 8.76 12.16
C PHE A 44 -0.21 9.06 12.76
N ASP A 45 -0.05 10.24 13.37
CA ASP A 45 1.20 10.63 14.02
C ASP A 45 1.60 9.67 15.14
N ARG A 46 0.61 9.17 15.91
CA ARG A 46 0.85 8.13 16.92
C ARG A 46 1.29 6.81 16.29
N TYR A 47 0.70 6.43 15.17
CA TYR A 47 1.11 5.23 14.43
C TYR A 47 2.55 5.36 13.94
N ILE A 48 2.92 6.45 13.26
CA ILE A 48 4.29 6.67 12.78
C ILE A 48 5.30 6.75 13.91
N LYS A 49 4.94 7.41 15.02
CA LYS A 49 5.80 7.48 16.19
C LYS A 49 6.09 6.09 16.76
N THR A 50 5.05 5.28 16.99
CA THR A 50 5.19 3.90 17.48
C THR A 50 6.03 3.08 16.51
N TYR A 51 5.80 3.25 15.21
CA TYR A 51 6.52 2.52 14.17
C TYR A 51 8.01 2.88 14.08
N LYS A 52 8.35 4.16 14.26
CA LYS A 52 9.75 4.61 14.38
C LYS A 52 10.44 4.01 15.60
N GLU A 53 9.74 3.98 16.73
CA GLU A 53 10.23 3.40 17.99
C GLU A 53 10.48 1.89 17.84
N GLU A 54 9.55 1.13 17.22
CA GLU A 54 9.70 -0.30 16.95
C GLU A 54 10.88 -0.62 16.02
N LEU A 55 11.19 0.27 15.08
CA LEU A 55 12.27 0.11 14.11
C LEU A 55 13.62 0.64 14.60
N GLY A 56 13.66 1.41 15.70
CA GLY A 56 14.86 2.07 16.17
C GLY A 56 15.41 3.10 15.18
N VAL A 57 14.55 3.75 14.40
CA VAL A 57 14.94 4.73 13.38
C VAL A 57 14.28 6.09 13.64
N ASP A 58 15.03 7.16 13.44
CA ASP A 58 14.49 8.52 13.60
C ASP A 58 13.60 8.93 12.40
N PHE A 59 13.78 8.25 11.27
CA PHE A 59 13.11 8.55 10.01
C PHE A 59 12.67 7.28 9.28
N VAL A 60 11.44 7.30 8.78
CA VAL A 60 10.83 6.23 8.00
C VAL A 60 10.36 6.86 6.69
N GLN A 61 10.74 6.29 5.55
CA GLN A 61 10.24 6.78 4.27
C GLN A 61 8.83 6.23 4.04
N ARG A 62 7.97 7.02 3.38
CA ARG A 62 6.57 6.64 3.09
C ARG A 62 6.43 5.29 2.39
N LYS A 63 7.37 4.98 1.50
CA LYS A 63 7.45 3.68 0.80
C LYS A 63 7.72 2.50 1.73
N ASP A 64 8.47 2.70 2.81
CA ASP A 64 8.84 1.64 3.75
C ASP A 64 7.64 1.19 4.58
N VAL A 65 6.72 2.13 4.84
CA VAL A 65 5.44 1.85 5.51
C VAL A 65 4.54 1.00 4.61
N LEU A 66 4.40 1.38 3.35
CA LEU A 66 3.59 0.65 2.36
C LEU A 66 4.13 -0.76 2.05
N GLY A 67 5.44 -0.90 1.89
CA GLY A 67 6.07 -2.20 1.66
C GLY A 67 5.79 -3.18 2.80
N LYS A 68 5.89 -2.73 4.06
CA LYS A 68 5.58 -3.59 5.23
C LYS A 68 4.09 -3.88 5.38
N ILE A 69 3.21 -2.94 5.01
CA ILE A 69 1.75 -3.13 4.99
C ILE A 69 1.37 -4.33 4.12
N PHE A 70 1.84 -4.38 2.87
CA PHE A 70 1.50 -5.49 1.97
C PHE A 70 2.07 -6.84 2.40
N LEU A 71 3.11 -6.85 3.25
CA LEU A 71 3.78 -8.07 3.69
C LEU A 71 3.30 -8.59 5.06
N ASN A 72 2.70 -7.75 5.90
CA ASN A 72 2.31 -8.11 7.27
C ASN A 72 0.83 -8.54 7.41
N TYR A 73 -0.03 -8.20 6.46
CA TYR A 73 -1.45 -8.58 6.52
C TYR A 73 -1.69 -10.00 6.03
N ASP A 74 -2.81 -10.61 6.40
CA ASP A 74 -3.29 -11.85 5.78
C ASP A 74 -3.67 -11.64 4.31
N VAL A 75 -3.83 -12.73 3.56
CA VAL A 75 -4.10 -12.70 2.12
C VAL A 75 -5.41 -11.96 1.77
N ASP A 76 -6.47 -12.15 2.56
CA ASP A 76 -7.77 -11.51 2.29
C ASP A 76 -7.69 -10.00 2.48
N THR A 77 -6.99 -9.56 3.52
CA THR A 77 -6.77 -8.14 3.80
C THR A 77 -5.90 -7.49 2.72
N ARG A 78 -4.87 -8.19 2.21
CA ARG A 78 -4.05 -7.70 1.08
C ARG A 78 -4.89 -7.50 -0.19
N LEU A 79 -5.78 -8.45 -0.50
CA LEU A 79 -6.66 -8.35 -1.68
C LEU A 79 -7.63 -7.17 -1.57
N LYS A 80 -8.21 -6.93 -0.40
CA LYS A 80 -9.08 -5.76 -0.14
C LYS A 80 -8.32 -4.45 -0.31
N LEU A 81 -7.11 -4.37 0.24
CA LEU A 81 -6.23 -3.21 0.10
C LEU A 81 -5.87 -2.95 -1.37
N LEU A 82 -5.50 -4.00 -2.10
CA LEU A 82 -5.13 -3.93 -3.52
C LEU A 82 -6.28 -3.40 -4.38
N ASN A 83 -7.48 -3.97 -4.23
CA ASN A 83 -8.67 -3.52 -4.96
C ASN A 83 -9.01 -2.05 -4.67
N TYR A 84 -8.89 -1.65 -3.42
CA TYR A 84 -9.10 -0.25 -3.03
C TYR A 84 -8.09 0.67 -3.71
N LEU A 85 -6.81 0.33 -3.68
CA LEU A 85 -5.76 1.15 -4.27
C LEU A 85 -5.88 1.21 -5.81
N LEU A 86 -6.24 0.10 -6.46
CA LEU A 86 -6.55 0.08 -7.89
C LEU A 86 -7.71 1.04 -8.23
N TYR A 87 -8.79 1.02 -7.44
CA TYR A 87 -9.89 1.99 -7.60
C TYR A 87 -9.40 3.44 -7.52
N TYR A 88 -8.55 3.75 -6.54
CA TYR A 88 -7.97 5.09 -6.40
C TYR A 88 -7.08 5.46 -7.58
N PHE A 89 -6.18 4.57 -7.99
CA PHE A 89 -5.31 4.78 -9.14
C PHE A 89 -6.09 5.07 -10.41
N HIS A 90 -7.22 4.38 -10.63
CA HIS A 90 -8.09 4.68 -11.76
C HIS A 90 -8.71 6.07 -11.72
N LYS A 91 -9.01 6.58 -10.52
CA LYS A 91 -9.55 7.93 -10.29
C LYS A 91 -8.49 9.03 -10.27
N SER A 92 -7.23 8.67 -10.13
CA SER A 92 -6.10 9.59 -10.09
C SER A 92 -5.38 9.73 -11.44
N LYS A 93 -4.50 10.74 -11.56
CA LYS A 93 -3.65 10.95 -12.74
C LYS A 93 -2.41 10.04 -12.71
N VAL A 94 -2.60 8.73 -12.51
CA VAL A 94 -1.47 7.79 -12.48
C VAL A 94 -0.93 7.46 -13.86
N ASN A 95 0.31 6.98 -13.89
CA ASN A 95 0.92 6.38 -15.08
C ASN A 95 0.09 5.16 -15.53
N ARG A 96 -0.66 5.33 -16.62
CA ARG A 96 -1.61 4.33 -17.14
C ARG A 96 -0.95 3.09 -17.71
N ILE A 97 0.30 3.20 -18.17
CA ILE A 97 1.06 2.05 -18.68
C ILE A 97 1.39 1.12 -17.51
N LYS A 98 2.00 1.67 -16.44
CA LYS A 98 2.33 0.90 -15.22
C LYS A 98 1.08 0.34 -14.53
N LEU A 99 -0.05 1.06 -14.58
CA LEU A 99 -1.31 0.56 -14.01
C LEU A 99 -1.77 -0.68 -14.76
N LYS A 100 -1.76 -0.65 -16.10
CA LYS A 100 -2.09 -1.82 -16.92
C LYS A 100 -1.11 -2.97 -16.71
N GLU A 101 0.19 -2.70 -16.55
CA GLU A 101 1.17 -3.75 -16.23
C GLU A 101 0.83 -4.47 -14.92
N LEU A 102 0.42 -3.73 -13.89
CA LEU A 102 -0.05 -4.30 -12.63
C LEU A 102 -1.33 -5.13 -12.83
N GLU A 103 -2.33 -4.59 -13.53
CA GLU A 103 -3.59 -5.30 -13.77
C GLU A 103 -3.37 -6.62 -14.52
N ASN A 104 -2.58 -6.59 -15.60
CA ASN A 104 -2.23 -7.78 -16.35
C ASN A 104 -1.49 -8.79 -15.46
N TYR A 105 -0.54 -8.34 -14.65
CA TYR A 105 0.16 -9.23 -13.72
C TYR A 105 -0.80 -9.89 -12.72
N LEU A 106 -1.80 -9.16 -12.22
CA LEU A 106 -2.79 -9.71 -11.30
C LEU A 106 -3.73 -10.71 -11.98
N ASP A 107 -4.16 -10.43 -13.21
CA ASP A 107 -5.01 -11.34 -13.98
C ASP A 107 -4.28 -12.64 -14.34
N ASP A 108 -3.01 -12.55 -14.72
CA ASP A 108 -2.16 -13.70 -15.10
C ASP A 108 -1.80 -14.61 -13.91
N ASN A 109 -1.91 -14.12 -12.67
CA ASN A 109 -1.47 -14.82 -11.45
C ASN A 109 -2.61 -15.10 -10.45
N ARG A 110 -3.86 -14.95 -10.90
CA ARG A 110 -5.08 -15.16 -10.11
C ARG A 110 -5.39 -16.63 -9.78
#